data_AF-A0AAD7MQ36-F1
#
_entry.id   AF-A0AAD7MQ36-F1
#
_cell.length_a   1.000
_cell.length_b   1.000
_cell.length_c   1.000
_cell.angle_alpha   90.00
_cell.angle_beta   90.00
_cell.angle_gamma   90.00
#
_symmetry.space_group_name_H-M   'P 1'
#
loop_
_entity.id
_entity.type
_entity.pdbx_description
1 polymer ?
#
loop_
_entity_poly.entity_id
_entity_poly.type
_entity_poly.pdbx_seq_one_letter_code
_entity_poly.pdbx_strand_id
1 'polypeptide(L)'
;YNTMYVRSNFEIADMNFWRGPAYQDFFAFLDSKGGFYYERWGDAPVHSIAAGLFASKEQVHFFEEIGYEHNPYTHCPEDPGMWERSKCGCDPARSFDYDGYLCMRQWDKFVGN
;
A
#
# COMPACT_ATOMS: atom_id res chain seq x y z
N TYR A 1 -0.95 -14.23 -8.84
CA TYR A 1 -0.49 -13.17 -7.93
C TYR A 1 0.85 -12.66 -8.45
N ASN A 2 0.98 -11.36 -8.72
CA ASN A 2 2.21 -10.73 -9.23
C ASN A 2 3.16 -10.26 -8.11
N THR A 3 2.91 -10.68 -6.85
CA THR A 3 3.68 -10.33 -5.64
C THR A 3 3.71 -8.85 -5.29
N MET A 4 2.84 -8.05 -5.90
CA MET A 4 2.71 -6.62 -5.62
C MET A 4 1.77 -6.40 -4.43
N TYR A 5 2.18 -5.49 -3.53
CA TYR A 5 1.45 -5.15 -2.32
C TYR A 5 1.77 -3.72 -1.86
N VAL A 6 0.84 -3.11 -1.15
CA VAL A 6 1.02 -1.84 -0.43
C VAL A 6 1.77 -2.11 0.86
N ARG A 7 2.78 -1.30 1.17
CA ARG A 7 3.59 -1.47 2.39
C ARG A 7 2.80 -1.02 3.62
N SER A 8 2.43 -1.96 4.48
CA SER A 8 1.65 -1.71 5.70
C SER A 8 2.40 -0.98 6.83
N ASN A 9 3.70 -0.71 6.66
CA ASN A 9 4.45 0.15 7.58
C ASN A 9 3.93 1.60 7.58
N PHE A 10 3.23 2.02 6.54
CA PHE A 10 2.40 3.22 6.53
C PHE A 10 1.00 2.88 6.00
N GLU A 11 -0.01 2.99 6.87
CA GLU A 11 -1.41 2.74 6.51
C GLU A 11 -2.31 3.72 7.26
N ILE A 12 -3.20 4.41 6.53
CA ILE A 12 -4.32 5.16 7.09
C ILE A 12 -5.57 4.50 6.51
N ALA A 13 -6.29 3.75 7.34
CA ALA A 13 -7.43 2.94 6.90
C ALA A 13 -8.62 3.04 7.86
N ASP A 14 -9.82 2.81 7.34
CA ASP A 14 -11.03 2.65 8.15
C ASP A 14 -11.07 1.25 8.78
N MET A 15 -11.02 1.19 10.11
CA MET A 15 -11.10 -0.06 10.86
C MET A 15 -12.39 -0.86 10.60
N ASN A 16 -13.46 -0.25 10.09
CA ASN A 16 -14.67 -0.96 9.71
C ASN A 16 -14.44 -1.92 8.55
N PHE A 17 -13.50 -1.62 7.64
CA PHE A 17 -13.10 -2.55 6.59
C PHE A 17 -12.52 -3.84 7.19
N TRP A 18 -11.58 -3.70 8.12
CA TRP A 18 -10.94 -4.82 8.82
C TRP A 18 -11.90 -5.56 9.76
N ARG A 19 -12.90 -4.89 10.32
CA ARG A 19 -13.94 -5.52 11.16
C ARG A 19 -15.08 -6.12 10.35
N GLY A 20 -15.12 -5.86 9.04
CA GLY A 20 -16.18 -6.34 8.16
C GLY A 20 -16.13 -7.87 7.96
N PRO A 21 -17.28 -8.50 7.67
CA PRO A 21 -17.37 -9.95 7.56
C PRO A 21 -16.47 -10.53 6.47
N ALA A 22 -16.34 -9.85 5.32
CA ALA A 22 -15.48 -10.30 4.22
C ALA A 22 -14.01 -10.45 4.64
N TYR A 23 -13.47 -9.47 5.39
CA TYR A 23 -12.10 -9.55 5.89
C TYR A 23 -11.95 -10.60 6.99
N GLN A 24 -12.89 -10.66 7.92
CA GLN A 24 -12.86 -11.63 9.03
C GLN A 24 -12.88 -13.07 8.51
N ASP A 25 -13.75 -13.37 7.54
CA ASP A 25 -13.82 -14.70 6.90
C ASP A 25 -12.55 -15.02 6.11
N PHE A 26 -12.01 -14.04 5.37
CA PHE A 26 -10.75 -14.19 4.65
C PHE A 26 -9.57 -14.47 5.60
N PHE A 27 -9.46 -13.70 6.68
CA PHE A 27 -8.40 -13.87 7.66
C PHE A 27 -8.51 -15.23 8.38
N ALA A 28 -9.72 -15.62 8.81
CA ALA A 28 -9.95 -16.93 9.43
C ALA A 28 -9.59 -18.08 8.48
N PHE A 29 -9.89 -17.95 7.19
CA PHE A 29 -9.44 -18.92 6.18
C PHE A 29 -7.91 -19.00 6.13
N LEU A 30 -7.20 -17.87 6.02
CA LEU A 30 -5.74 -17.86 5.97
C LEU A 30 -5.10 -18.45 7.24
N ASP A 31 -5.61 -18.09 8.41
CA ASP A 31 -5.13 -18.60 9.69
C ASP A 31 -5.28 -20.12 9.76
N SER A 32 -6.41 -20.67 9.29
CA SER A 32 -6.64 -22.12 9.23
C SER A 32 -5.67 -22.88 8.30
N LYS A 33 -5.02 -22.18 7.36
CA LYS A 33 -3.99 -22.77 6.49
C LYS A 33 -2.61 -22.82 7.15
N GLY A 34 -2.39 -22.03 8.21
CA GLY A 34 -1.13 -22.00 8.94
C GLY A 34 0.03 -21.36 8.18
N GLY A 35 -0.20 -20.69 7.05
CA GLY A 35 0.86 -20.06 6.24
C GLY A 35 1.62 -18.93 6.97
N PHE A 36 1.04 -18.36 8.02
CA PHE A 36 1.75 -17.45 8.93
C PHE A 36 2.92 -18.12 9.68
N TYR A 37 2.82 -19.43 9.95
CA TYR A 37 3.79 -20.20 10.74
C TYR A 37 4.63 -21.14 9.89
N TYR A 38 4.00 -21.83 8.92
CA TYR A 38 4.67 -22.78 8.04
C TYR A 38 5.34 -22.09 6.85
N GLU A 39 4.93 -20.88 6.53
CA GLU A 39 5.58 -20.01 5.55
C GLU A 39 5.98 -18.69 6.22
N ARG A 40 5.86 -17.56 5.50
CA ARG A 40 6.17 -16.23 6.02
C ARG A 40 5.21 -15.19 5.44
N TRP A 41 3.91 -15.44 5.56
CA TRP A 41 2.89 -14.49 5.13
C TRP A 41 2.96 -13.24 5.99
N GLY A 42 3.38 -12.13 5.38
CA GLY A 42 3.35 -10.82 6.02
C GLY A 42 1.94 -10.23 5.99
N ASP A 43 1.67 -9.30 6.88
CA ASP A 43 0.45 -8.51 6.91
C ASP A 43 0.29 -7.66 5.63
N ALA A 44 1.37 -7.05 5.13
CA ALA A 44 1.33 -6.22 3.92
C ALA A 44 0.69 -6.91 2.69
N PRO A 45 1.13 -8.12 2.26
CA PRO A 45 0.46 -8.83 1.17
C PRO A 45 -0.95 -9.30 1.54
N VAL A 46 -1.23 -9.66 2.80
CA VAL A 46 -2.57 -10.06 3.24
C VAL A 46 -3.56 -8.90 3.16
N HIS A 47 -3.21 -7.74 3.71
CA HIS A 47 -4.01 -6.51 3.65
C HIS A 47 -4.24 -6.08 2.20
N SER A 48 -3.19 -6.14 1.37
CA SER A 48 -3.27 -5.75 -0.04
C SER A 48 -4.18 -6.65 -0.87
N ILE A 49 -4.15 -7.97 -0.63
CA ILE A 49 -5.07 -8.92 -1.28
C ILE A 49 -6.50 -8.63 -0.83
N ALA A 50 -6.72 -8.43 0.47
CA ALA A 50 -8.06 -8.12 0.98
C ALA A 50 -8.61 -6.82 0.39
N ALA A 51 -7.83 -5.74 0.40
CA ALA A 51 -8.21 -4.46 -0.19
C ALA A 51 -8.48 -4.60 -1.69
N GLY A 52 -7.61 -5.27 -2.44
CA GLY A 52 -7.76 -5.48 -3.88
C GLY A 52 -8.95 -6.37 -4.28
N LEU A 53 -9.45 -7.22 -3.38
CA LEU A 53 -10.60 -8.10 -3.64
C LEU A 53 -11.92 -7.55 -3.11
N PHE A 54 -11.90 -6.84 -1.97
CA PHE A 54 -13.12 -6.51 -1.23
C PHE A 54 -13.41 -5.02 -1.14
N ALA A 55 -12.43 -4.14 -1.37
CA ALA A 55 -12.68 -2.70 -1.46
C ALA A 55 -13.02 -2.33 -2.90
N SER A 56 -13.90 -1.35 -3.10
CA SER A 56 -14.03 -0.70 -4.40
C SER A 56 -12.79 0.13 -4.69
N LYS A 57 -12.48 0.33 -5.97
CA LYS A 57 -11.32 1.08 -6.42
C LYS A 57 -11.27 2.49 -5.81
N GLU A 58 -12.42 3.14 -5.67
CA GLU A 58 -12.57 4.50 -5.15
C GLU A 58 -12.34 4.60 -3.63
N GLN A 59 -12.33 3.46 -2.92
CA GLN A 59 -12.06 3.40 -1.48
C GLN A 59 -10.56 3.28 -1.18
N VAL A 60 -9.71 3.03 -2.19
CA VAL A 60 -8.27 2.94 -2.03
C VAL A 60 -7.64 4.23 -2.50
N HIS A 61 -6.80 4.83 -1.65
CA HIS A 61 -6.17 6.11 -1.91
C HIS A 61 -4.66 6.02 -1.77
N PHE A 62 -3.94 6.58 -2.74
CA PHE A 62 -2.50 6.81 -2.66
C PHE A 62 -2.27 8.27 -2.27
N PHE A 63 -1.63 8.49 -1.13
CA PHE A 63 -1.33 9.81 -0.59
C PHE A 63 -0.08 10.40 -1.25
N GLU A 64 -0.22 10.95 -2.46
CA GLU A 64 0.87 11.58 -3.23
C GLU A 64 1.55 12.74 -2.48
N GLU A 65 0.84 13.35 -1.53
CA GLU A 65 1.25 14.55 -0.82
C GLU A 65 2.02 14.29 0.49
N ILE A 66 2.03 13.05 1.00
CA ILE A 66 2.64 12.72 2.29
C ILE A 66 4.04 12.17 2.07
N GLY A 67 5.08 13.00 2.17
CA GLY A 67 6.46 12.51 2.20
C GLY A 67 6.71 11.55 3.37
N TYR A 68 7.14 10.32 3.07
CA TYR A 68 7.33 9.25 4.05
C TYR A 68 8.60 8.44 3.78
N GLU A 69 9.34 8.09 4.83
CA GLU A 69 10.53 7.24 4.72
C GLU A 69 10.45 6.07 5.69
N HIS A 70 10.68 4.88 5.15
CA HIS A 70 10.98 3.67 5.91
C HIS A 70 12.11 2.95 5.18
N ASN A 71 13.32 2.97 5.76
CA ASN A 71 14.54 2.45 5.16
C ASN A 71 14.31 1.07 4.48
N PRO A 72 14.79 0.88 3.23
CA PRO A 72 15.60 1.80 2.42
C PRO A 72 14.78 2.75 1.51
N TYR A 73 13.46 2.75 1.64
CA TYR A 73 12.58 3.40 0.67
C TYR A 73 12.02 4.72 1.18
N THR A 74 11.98 5.69 0.29
CA THR A 74 11.38 7.01 0.51
C THR A 74 10.32 7.25 -0.55
N HIS A 75 9.13 7.66 -0.13
CA HIS A 75 8.16 8.34 -0.99
C HIS A 75 8.34 9.84 -0.76
N CYS A 76 8.61 10.59 -1.83
CA CYS A 76 8.73 12.05 -1.78
C CYS A 76 7.87 12.66 -2.88
N PRO A 77 6.98 13.64 -2.58
CA PRO A 77 6.16 14.29 -3.59
C PRO A 77 7.01 14.87 -4.73
N GLU A 78 6.71 14.50 -5.98
CA GLU A 78 7.49 14.90 -7.16
C GLU A 78 7.00 16.20 -7.80
N ASP A 79 5.71 16.56 -7.65
CA ASP A 79 5.19 17.83 -8.14
C ASP A 79 5.83 19.01 -7.37
N PRO A 80 6.55 19.93 -8.04
CA PRO A 80 7.25 21.02 -7.36
C PRO A 80 6.32 21.90 -6.54
N GLY A 81 5.10 22.13 -7.04
CA GLY A 81 4.10 22.94 -6.33
C GLY A 81 3.62 22.25 -5.05
N MET A 82 3.36 20.95 -5.10
CA MET A 82 2.97 20.14 -3.94
C MET A 82 4.10 20.06 -2.93
N TRP A 83 5.33 19.78 -3.38
CA TRP A 83 6.51 19.71 -2.52
C TRP A 83 6.73 21.01 -1.74
N GLU A 84 6.62 22.16 -2.41
CA GLU A 84 6.75 23.48 -1.78
C GLU A 84 5.60 23.78 -0.81
N ARG A 85 4.35 23.55 -1.23
CA ARG A 85 3.16 23.82 -0.39
C ARG A 85 3.11 22.94 0.86
N SER A 86 3.52 21.68 0.75
CA SER A 86 3.58 20.70 1.85
C SER A 86 4.84 20.86 2.71
N LYS A 87 5.75 21.78 2.34
CA LYS A 87 7.03 22.05 3.05
C LYS A 87 7.85 20.77 3.25
N CYS A 88 7.95 19.97 2.20
CA CYS A 88 8.66 18.69 2.24
C CYS A 88 10.14 18.87 2.56
N GLY A 89 10.70 17.93 3.33
CA GLY A 89 12.13 17.90 3.70
C GLY A 89 12.94 16.81 2.98
N CYS A 90 12.29 16.01 2.14
CA CYS A 90 12.91 14.94 1.36
C CYS A 90 13.39 15.46 -0.01
N ASP A 91 14.36 14.76 -0.59
CA ASP A 91 14.82 14.99 -1.97
C ASP A 91 13.92 14.21 -2.95
N PRO A 92 13.17 14.87 -3.85
CA PRO A 92 12.33 14.19 -4.85
C PRO A 92 13.11 13.20 -5.72
N ALA A 93 14.39 13.46 -5.99
CA ALA A 93 15.23 12.53 -6.77
C ALA A 93 15.53 11.21 -6.04
N ARG A 94 15.25 11.15 -4.73
CA ARG A 94 15.35 9.93 -3.92
C ARG A 94 14.01 9.22 -3.75
N SER A 95 12.92 9.71 -4.36
CA SER A 95 11.65 9.00 -4.36
C SER A 95 11.81 7.66 -5.07
N PHE A 96 11.33 6.59 -4.43
CA PHE A 96 11.46 5.23 -4.95
C PHE A 96 10.22 4.76 -5.70
N ASP A 97 9.14 5.55 -5.72
CA ASP A 97 7.81 5.18 -6.21
C ASP A 97 7.81 4.45 -7.56
N TYR A 98 8.54 5.00 -8.54
CA TYR A 98 8.59 4.50 -9.92
C TYR A 98 9.74 3.53 -10.23
N ASP A 99 10.49 3.14 -9.20
CA ASP A 99 11.51 2.10 -9.32
C ASP A 99 10.89 0.77 -9.78
N GLY A 100 11.63 -0.01 -10.55
CA GLY A 100 11.13 -1.23 -11.19
C GLY A 100 10.67 -2.33 -10.22
N TYR A 101 11.10 -2.26 -8.96
CA TYR A 101 10.68 -3.20 -7.91
C TYR A 101 9.36 -2.80 -7.22
N LEU A 102 8.84 -1.59 -7.43
CA LEU A 102 7.62 -1.10 -6.78
C LEU A 102 6.38 -1.19 -7.67
N CYS A 103 5.22 -1.04 -7.02
CA CYS A 103 3.91 -1.33 -7.59
C CYS A 103 3.25 -0.11 -8.23
N MET A 104 3.88 1.07 -8.21
CA MET A 104 3.22 2.32 -8.62
C MET A 104 2.82 2.32 -10.09
N ARG A 105 3.60 1.70 -10.98
CA ARG A 105 3.21 1.56 -12.40
C ARG A 105 1.96 0.71 -12.60
N GLN A 106 1.69 -0.23 -11.70
CA GLN A 106 0.51 -1.07 -11.72
C GLN A 106 -0.66 -0.35 -11.07
N TRP A 107 -0.39 0.45 -10.04
CA TRP A 107 -1.35 1.38 -9.48
C TRP A 107 -1.86 2.36 -10.54
N ASP A 108 -0.98 3.03 -11.30
CA ASP A 108 -1.39 3.98 -12.35
C ASP A 108 -2.33 3.34 -13.37
N LYS A 109 -2.00 2.12 -13.82
CA LYS A 109 -2.86 1.33 -14.72
C LYS A 109 -4.19 0.96 -14.08
N PHE A 110 -4.20 0.68 -12.78
CA PHE A 110 -5.40 0.39 -12.02
C PHE A 110 -6.28 1.63 -11.89
N VAL A 111 -5.69 2.81 -11.62
CA VAL A 111 -6.43 4.07 -11.49
C VAL A 111 -6.81 4.71 -12.82
N GLY A 112 -6.13 4.38 -13.91
CA GLY A 112 -6.41 4.88 -15.25
C GLY A 112 -5.66 6.16 -15.60
N ASN A 113 -4.49 6.36 -14.98
CA ASN A 113 -3.56 7.46 -15.29
C ASN A 113 -2.56 7.05 -16.38
#